data_AF-A0A660YI83-F1
#
_entry.id   AF-A0A660YI83-F1
#
_cell.length_a   1.000
_cell.length_b   1.000
_cell.length_c   1.000
_cell.angle_alpha   90.00
_cell.angle_beta   90.00
_cell.angle_gamma   90.00
#
_symmetry.space_group_name_H-M   'P 1'
#
loop_
_entity.id
_entity.type
_entity.pdbx_description
1 polymer ?
#
loop_
_entity_poly.entity_id
_entity_poly.type
_entity_poly.pdbx_seq_one_letter_code
_entity_poly.pdbx_strand_id
1 'polypeptide(L)'
;MIKKYICFFSFIIFLTFIGQAQADREPQTGKLMEKTVSTDVEFASSGVINRLEDNKIVIDDREFIIAPNVQFYSTTGETLLKKNFNKGDTAGYKLNMKKEIIFLYKIKGER
;
A
#
# COMPACT_ATOMS: atom_id res chain seq x y z
N MET A 1 -50.26 4.88 27.96
CA MET A 1 -49.42 5.03 29.17
C MET A 1 -48.51 6.22 28.93
N ILE A 2 -48.83 7.36 29.56
CA ILE A 2 -48.20 8.67 29.35
C ILE A 2 -47.27 8.93 30.53
N LYS A 3 -46.05 9.39 30.28
CA LYS A 3 -45.33 10.29 31.19
C LYS A 3 -44.32 11.15 30.42
N LYS A 4 -44.59 12.45 30.42
CA LYS A 4 -43.73 13.58 30.03
C LYS A 4 -42.87 14.00 31.23
N TYR A 5 -41.62 14.42 30.99
CA TYR A 5 -40.85 15.47 31.71
C TYR A 5 -39.75 15.91 30.71
N ILE A 6 -39.67 17.10 30.11
CA ILE A 6 -39.63 18.53 30.54
C ILE A 6 -38.30 18.95 31.20
N CYS A 7 -37.82 20.12 30.73
CA CYS A 7 -36.74 21.05 31.16
C CYS A 7 -35.35 20.82 30.58
N PHE A 8 -34.86 21.61 29.61
CA PHE A 8 -34.39 23.02 29.68
C PHE A 8 -33.41 23.27 30.83
N PHE A 9 -32.13 23.52 30.51
CA PHE A 9 -31.34 24.56 31.16
C PHE A 9 -30.20 25.00 30.23
N SER A 10 -30.32 26.24 29.74
CA SER A 10 -29.23 27.04 29.22
C SER A 10 -28.39 27.49 30.41
N PHE A 11 -27.06 27.36 30.35
CA PHE A 11 -26.18 28.07 31.27
C PHE A 11 -24.92 28.54 30.55
N ILE A 12 -24.87 29.86 30.37
CA ILE A 12 -23.70 30.63 29.98
C ILE A 12 -22.83 30.77 31.23
N ILE A 13 -21.53 30.49 31.14
CA ILE A 13 -20.54 31.07 32.05
C ILE A 13 -19.46 31.75 31.22
N PHE A 14 -19.51 33.08 31.28
CA PHE A 14 -18.45 34.03 31.00
C PHE A 14 -17.36 33.88 32.07
N LEU A 15 -16.09 33.83 31.68
CA LEU A 15 -14.97 34.16 32.56
C LEU A 15 -13.91 34.88 31.75
N THR A 16 -13.71 36.15 32.10
CA THR A 16 -12.80 37.12 31.49
C THR A 16 -11.62 37.35 32.44
N PHE A 17 -10.44 37.64 31.88
CA PHE A 17 -9.24 38.27 32.53
C PHE A 17 -8.43 37.36 33.49
N ILE A 18 -7.07 37.35 33.58
CA ILE A 18 -5.98 38.33 33.35
C ILE A 18 -4.67 37.56 33.02
N GLY A 19 -3.81 38.12 32.17
CA GLY A 19 -2.35 38.19 32.45
C GLY A 19 -1.43 37.10 31.89
N GLN A 20 -0.48 37.53 31.04
CA GLN A 20 0.63 36.77 30.47
C GLN A 20 1.64 36.28 31.52
N ALA A 21 2.12 35.03 31.39
CA ALA A 21 3.55 34.65 31.41
C ALA A 21 3.76 33.14 31.14
N GLN A 22 4.38 32.83 29.99
CA GLN A 22 5.24 31.70 29.61
C GLN A 22 4.93 30.26 30.08
N ALA A 23 4.64 29.36 29.13
CA ALA A 23 5.63 28.49 28.47
C ALA A 23 4.92 27.32 27.72
N ASP A 24 5.04 27.35 26.39
CA ASP A 24 5.24 26.19 25.49
C ASP A 24 4.30 24.97 25.59
N ARG A 25 3.35 24.87 24.64
CA ARG A 25 3.00 23.62 23.91
C ARG A 25 1.95 23.85 22.81
N GLU A 26 2.30 23.37 21.62
CA GLU A 26 1.63 23.47 20.31
C GLU A 26 0.18 22.96 20.22
N PRO A 27 -0.59 23.41 19.19
CA PRO A 27 -1.98 23.02 18.98
C PRO A 27 -2.10 21.60 18.40
N GLN A 28 -2.93 20.75 19.03
CA GLN A 28 -3.30 19.44 18.50
C GLN A 28 -4.20 19.61 17.26
N THR A 29 -3.54 19.69 16.11
CA THR A 29 -4.14 19.65 14.78
C THR A 29 -4.84 18.30 14.59
N GLY A 30 -6.07 18.34 14.08
CA GLY A 30 -6.90 17.18 13.82
C GLY A 30 -6.15 16.10 13.04
N LYS A 31 -5.95 14.95 13.69
CA LYS A 31 -5.36 13.78 13.06
C LYS A 31 -6.43 13.15 12.16
N LEU A 32 -6.49 13.58 10.90
CA LEU A 32 -7.16 12.84 9.85
C LEU A 32 -6.53 11.43 9.88
N MET A 33 -7.30 10.41 10.25
CA MET A 33 -6.82 9.04 10.18
C MET A 33 -6.62 8.70 8.71
N GLU A 34 -5.38 8.86 8.25
CA GLU A 34 -4.92 8.33 6.98
C GLU A 34 -5.02 6.80 7.11
N LYS A 35 -6.08 6.24 6.54
CA LYS A 35 -6.25 4.79 6.42
C LYS A 35 -5.21 4.32 5.41
N THR A 36 -4.00 4.06 5.88
CA THR A 36 -2.97 3.38 5.08
C THR A 36 -3.52 2.00 4.72
N VAL A 37 -4.08 1.86 3.53
CA VAL A 37 -4.33 0.56 2.92
C VAL A 37 -2.95 0.03 2.52
N SER A 38 -2.31 -0.68 3.45
CA SER A 38 -1.22 -1.58 3.08
C SER A 38 -1.85 -2.73 2.31
N THR A 39 -1.82 -2.69 0.99
CA THR A 39 -1.99 -3.90 0.19
C THR A 39 -0.72 -4.71 0.39
N ASP A 40 -0.69 -5.54 1.44
CA ASP A 40 0.36 -6.55 1.60
C ASP A 40 0.23 -7.53 0.43
N VAL A 41 0.96 -7.26 -0.65
CA VAL A 41 1.02 -8.15 -1.80
C VAL A 41 1.90 -9.34 -1.39
N GLU A 42 1.27 -10.45 -1.03
CA GLU A 42 1.98 -11.68 -0.71
C GLU A 42 2.62 -12.24 -2.00
N PHE A 43 3.93 -12.45 -2.01
CA PHE A 43 4.65 -13.10 -3.11
C PHE A 43 5.06 -14.53 -2.72
N ALA A 44 5.21 -15.42 -3.71
CA ALA A 44 5.87 -16.70 -3.44
C ALA A 44 7.36 -16.48 -3.13
N SER A 45 8.00 -15.56 -3.86
CA SER A 45 9.37 -15.10 -3.65
C SER A 45 9.62 -13.83 -4.48
N SER A 46 10.81 -13.24 -4.35
CA SER A 46 11.26 -12.07 -5.13
C SER A 46 12.73 -12.21 -5.49
N GLY A 47 13.15 -11.55 -6.58
CA GLY A 47 14.55 -11.55 -7.02
C GLY A 47 14.82 -10.59 -8.17
N VAL A 48 16.07 -10.58 -8.65
CA VAL A 48 16.51 -9.75 -9.78
C VAL A 48 16.26 -10.48 -11.09
N ILE A 49 15.66 -9.78 -12.05
CA ILE A 49 15.47 -10.29 -13.41
C ILE A 49 16.81 -10.27 -14.14
N ASN A 50 17.33 -11.46 -14.44
CA ASN A 50 18.56 -11.62 -15.23
C ASN A 50 18.27 -11.69 -16.73
N ARG A 51 17.08 -12.19 -17.10
CA ARG A 51 16.61 -12.31 -18.50
C ARG A 51 15.09 -12.42 -18.55
N LEU A 52 14.47 -11.78 -19.55
CA LEU A 52 13.03 -11.85 -19.81
C LEU A 52 12.77 -12.12 -21.29
N GLU A 53 12.15 -13.26 -21.59
CA GLU A 53 11.76 -13.73 -22.93
C GLU A 53 10.23 -13.89 -23.00
N ASP A 54 9.68 -14.35 -24.13
CA ASP A 54 8.22 -14.46 -24.35
C ASP A 54 7.50 -15.41 -23.42
N ASN A 55 8.06 -16.59 -23.19
CA ASN A 55 7.48 -17.64 -22.36
C ASN A 55 8.38 -18.03 -21.19
N LYS A 56 9.46 -17.29 -20.94
CA LYS A 56 10.51 -17.66 -20.00
C LYS A 56 11.11 -16.42 -19.33
N ILE A 57 11.47 -16.57 -18.06
CA ILE A 57 12.15 -15.55 -17.28
C ILE A 57 13.20 -16.21 -16.39
N VAL A 58 14.32 -15.52 -16.19
CA VAL A 58 15.36 -15.93 -15.25
C VAL A 58 15.40 -14.91 -14.10
N ILE A 59 15.18 -15.38 -12.87
CA ILE A 59 15.18 -14.58 -11.64
C ILE A 59 16.16 -15.19 -10.65
N ASP A 60 17.17 -14.42 -10.23
CA ASP A 60 18.29 -14.90 -9.37
C ASP A 60 18.86 -16.25 -9.86
N ASP A 61 19.19 -16.31 -11.15
CA ASP A 61 19.74 -17.50 -11.83
C ASP A 61 18.81 -18.74 -11.88
N ARG A 62 17.57 -18.61 -11.44
CA ARG A 62 16.53 -19.64 -11.57
C ARG A 62 15.67 -19.35 -12.78
N GLU A 63 15.49 -20.36 -13.62
CA GLU A 63 14.64 -20.28 -14.81
C GLU A 63 13.20 -20.70 -14.49
N PHE A 64 12.25 -19.89 -14.95
CA PHE A 64 10.82 -20.14 -14.81
C PHE A 64 10.12 -20.02 -16.16
N ILE A 65 9.08 -20.83 -16.35
CA ILE A 65 8.14 -20.68 -17.45
C ILE A 65 7.10 -19.62 -17.07
N ILE A 66 6.76 -18.75 -18.02
CA ILE A 66 5.71 -17.76 -17.89
C ILE A 66 4.41 -18.37 -18.40
N ALA A 67 3.36 -18.35 -17.58
CA ALA A 67 2.05 -18.84 -18.00
C ALA A 67 1.47 -17.94 -19.12
N PRO A 68 0.68 -18.49 -20.07
CA PRO A 68 0.10 -17.70 -21.17
C PRO A 68 -0.72 -16.49 -20.74
N ASN A 69 -1.35 -16.58 -19.56
CA ASN A 69 -2.22 -15.54 -18.98
C ASN A 69 -1.56 -14.85 -17.77
N VAL A 70 -0.24 -14.70 -17.80
CA VAL A 70 0.49 -13.97 -16.75
C VAL A 70 -0.03 -12.54 -16.63
N GLN A 71 -0.18 -12.06 -15.40
CA GLN A 71 -0.53 -10.67 -15.13
C GLN A 71 0.68 -9.94 -14.55
N PHE A 72 0.86 -8.70 -15.00
CA PHE A 72 1.98 -7.85 -14.64
C PHE A 72 1.48 -6.68 -13.81
N TYR A 73 2.12 -6.40 -12.68
CA TYR A 73 1.68 -5.36 -11.75
C TYR A 73 2.83 -4.52 -11.22
N SER A 74 2.52 -3.31 -10.74
CA SER A 74 3.38 -2.57 -9.82
C SER A 74 3.16 -3.06 -8.38
N THR A 75 4.02 -2.64 -7.45
CA THR A 75 3.78 -2.83 -6.01
C THR A 75 2.55 -2.10 -5.47
N THR A 76 2.05 -1.10 -6.19
CA THR A 76 0.80 -0.38 -5.85
C THR A 76 -0.46 -1.06 -6.39
N GLY A 77 -0.30 -2.18 -7.13
CA GLY A 77 -1.42 -2.93 -7.72
C GLY A 77 -1.86 -2.43 -9.10
N GLU A 78 -1.18 -1.44 -9.67
CA GLU A 78 -1.45 -0.98 -11.04
C GLU A 78 -1.05 -2.05 -12.05
N THR A 79 -1.87 -2.27 -13.07
CA THR A 79 -1.54 -3.20 -14.15
C THR A 79 -0.45 -2.60 -15.04
N LEU A 80 0.62 -3.35 -15.23
CA LEU A 80 1.73 -3.00 -16.10
C LEU A 80 1.71 -3.84 -17.38
N LEU A 81 2.52 -3.45 -18.34
CA LEU A 81 2.82 -4.27 -19.52
C LEU A 81 4.15 -4.98 -19.28
N LYS A 82 4.34 -6.12 -19.94
CA LYS A 82 5.61 -6.87 -19.91
C LYS A 82 6.82 -5.98 -20.23
N LYS A 83 6.70 -5.06 -21.19
CA LYS A 83 7.75 -4.11 -21.59
C LYS A 83 8.19 -3.15 -20.47
N ASN A 84 7.46 -3.08 -19.37
CA ASN A 84 7.85 -2.29 -18.20
C ASN A 84 8.85 -3.04 -17.30
N PHE A 85 9.16 -4.30 -17.58
CA PHE A 85 10.12 -5.13 -16.86
C PHE A 85 11.38 -5.30 -17.69
N ASN A 86 12.51 -4.97 -17.09
CA ASN A 86 13.83 -5.03 -17.71
C ASN A 86 14.76 -5.95 -16.93
N LYS A 87 15.85 -6.36 -17.58
CA LYS A 87 16.99 -6.94 -16.88
C LYS A 87 17.49 -5.94 -15.82
N GLY A 88 17.78 -6.43 -14.62
CA GLY A 88 18.21 -5.62 -13.47
C GLY A 88 17.06 -5.21 -12.54
N ASP A 89 15.81 -5.25 -13.01
CA ASP A 89 14.65 -4.97 -12.16
C ASP A 89 14.49 -6.03 -11.06
N THR A 90 14.13 -5.60 -9.86
CA THR A 90 13.67 -6.50 -8.80
C THR A 90 12.18 -6.76 -8.99
N ALA A 91 11.81 -8.04 -9.09
CA ALA A 91 10.43 -8.48 -9.23
C ALA A 91 10.03 -9.52 -8.19
N GLY A 92 8.81 -9.37 -7.67
CA GLY A 92 8.10 -10.40 -6.91
C GLY A 92 7.28 -11.27 -7.85
N TYR A 93 7.10 -12.55 -7.54
CA TYR A 93 6.32 -13.45 -8.40
C TYR A 93 5.44 -14.42 -7.60
N LYS A 94 4.37 -14.88 -8.25
CA LYS A 94 3.56 -16.02 -7.80
C LYS A 94 3.60 -17.14 -8.83
N LEU A 95 3.64 -18.36 -8.31
CA LEU A 95 3.65 -19.58 -9.12
C LEU A 95 2.30 -20.29 -9.04
N ASN A 96 1.91 -20.98 -10.11
CA ASN A 96 0.84 -21.98 -10.06
C ASN A 96 1.37 -23.35 -9.60
N MET A 97 0.49 -24.36 -9.54
CA MET A 97 0.86 -25.74 -9.16
C MET A 97 1.87 -26.40 -10.12
N LYS A 98 2.00 -25.89 -11.35
CA LYS A 98 2.99 -26.35 -12.35
C LYS A 98 4.33 -25.62 -12.26
N LYS A 99 4.51 -24.74 -11.27
CA LYS A 99 5.67 -23.86 -11.10
C LYS A 99 5.86 -22.84 -12.23
N GLU A 100 4.78 -22.47 -12.90
CA GLU A 100 4.76 -21.39 -13.90
C GLU A 100 4.40 -20.06 -13.24
N ILE A 101 5.00 -18.97 -13.69
CA ILE A 101 4.68 -17.63 -13.19
C ILE A 101 3.33 -17.19 -13.72
N ILE A 102 2.41 -16.89 -12.80
CA ILE A 102 1.06 -16.39 -13.07
C ILE A 102 0.90 -14.91 -12.73
N PHE A 103 1.74 -14.39 -11.84
CA PHE A 103 1.80 -12.98 -11.49
C PHE A 103 3.24 -12.52 -11.37
N LEU A 104 3.57 -11.38 -11.96
CA LEU A 104 4.88 -10.73 -11.85
C LEU A 104 4.69 -9.27 -11.41
N TYR A 105 5.34 -8.89 -10.31
CA TYR A 105 5.20 -7.59 -9.68
C TYR A 105 6.53 -6.84 -9.74
N LYS A 106 6.53 -5.61 -10.27
CA LYS A 106 7.73 -4.77 -10.30
C LYS A 106 7.89 -4.10 -8.94
N ILE A 107 8.94 -4.50 -8.21
CA ILE A 107 9.26 -3.97 -6.86
C ILE A 107 10.14 -2.73 -6.98
N LYS A 108 11.22 -2.85 -7.74
CA LYS A 108 12.18 -1.77 -7.94
C LYS A 108 12.75 -1.90 -9.35
N GLY A 109 12.86 -0.78 -10.06
CA GLY A 109 13.54 -0.75 -11.34
C GLY A 109 14.96 -0.21 -11.24
N GLU A 110 15.83 -0.65 -12.14
CA GLU A 110 17.02 0.14 -12.47
C GLU A 110 16.58 1.41 -13.22
N ARG A 111 17.17 2.55 -12.85
CA ARG A 111 16.91 3.86 -13.47
C ARG A 111 17.80 4.05 -14.68
#